data_AF-A0A447S4U1-F1
#
_entry.id   AF-A0A447S4U1-F1
#
_cell.length_a   1.000
_cell.length_b   1.000
_cell.length_c   1.000
_cell.angle_alpha   90.00
_cell.angle_beta   90.00
_cell.angle_gamma   90.00
#
_symmetry.space_group_name_H-M   'P 1'
#
loop_
_entity.id
_entity.type
_entity.pdbx_description
1 polymer ?
#
loop_
_entity_poly.entity_id
_entity_poly.type
_entity_poly.pdbx_seq_one_letter_code
_entity_poly.pdbx_strand_id
1 'polypeptide(L)' 'MQEYDDKWHQDGLVMDKWFILQSTSPAANVVETVRGLLNHRSFSMSNPNRVRSLIGAFRQQQPGGVPC' A
#
# COMPACT_ATOMS: atom_id res chain seq x y z
N MET A 1 -7.33 11.78 -4.17
CA MET A 1 -7.24 10.32 -3.94
C MET A 1 -8.61 9.65 -3.87
N GLN A 2 -9.64 10.28 -3.30
CA GLN A 2 -10.99 9.71 -3.22
C GLN A 2 -11.60 9.30 -4.58
N GLU A 3 -11.47 10.11 -5.63
CA GLU A 3 -11.95 9.75 -6.98
C GLU A 3 -11.30 8.48 -7.56
N TYR A 4 -10.08 8.15 -7.13
CA TYR A 4 -9.37 6.95 -7.60
C TYR A 4 -9.81 5.71 -6.81
N ASP A 5 -10.08 5.85 -5.51
CA ASP A 5 -10.67 4.79 -4.69
C ASP A 5 -12.07 4.42 -5.21
N ASP A 6 -12.94 5.41 -5.38
CA ASP A 6 -14.34 5.16 -5.73
C ASP A 6 -14.50 4.46 -7.08
N LYS A 7 -13.61 4.75 -8.03
CA LYS A 7 -13.68 4.25 -9.41
C LYS A 7 -13.00 2.90 -9.62
N TRP A 8 -12.02 2.55 -8.78
CA TRP A 8 -11.16 1.36 -8.98
C TRP A 8 -11.12 0.40 -7.79
N HIS A 9 -11.93 0.60 -6.75
CA HIS A 9 -11.94 -0.29 -5.57
C HIS A 9 -12.25 -1.75 -5.92
N GLN A 10 -12.93 -2.01 -7.05
CA GLN A 10 -13.25 -3.35 -7.55
C GLN A 10 -12.07 -3.99 -8.28
N ASP A 11 -11.18 -3.16 -8.83
CA ASP A 11 -10.04 -3.59 -9.62
C ASP A 11 -8.82 -3.85 -8.72
N GLY A 12 -8.66 -5.14 -8.44
CA GLY A 12 -7.53 -5.74 -7.74
C GLY A 12 -6.20 -5.05 -8.05
N LEU A 13 -5.79 -5.13 -9.31
CA LEU A 13 -4.46 -4.73 -9.76
C LEU A 13 -4.21 -3.21 -9.70
N VAL A 14 -5.25 -2.39 -9.88
CA VAL A 14 -5.11 -0.93 -9.85
C VAL A 14 -4.85 -0.46 -8.43
N MET A 15 -5.59 -1.01 -7.47
CA MET A 15 -5.38 -0.76 -6.05
C MET A 15 -4.01 -1.25 -5.57
N ASP A 16 -3.46 -2.33 -6.15
CA ASP A 16 -2.13 -2.80 -5.75
C ASP A 16 -1.06 -1.76 -6.08
N LYS A 17 -1.12 -1.20 -7.29
CA LYS A 17 -0.22 -0.11 -7.69
C LYS A 17 -0.40 1.13 -6.82
N TRP A 18 -1.64 1.43 -6.44
CA TRP A 18 -1.93 2.56 -5.56
C TRP A 18 -1.35 2.34 -4.15
N PHE A 19 -1.49 1.15 -3.57
CA PHE A 19 -0.88 0.80 -2.28
C PHE A 19 0.65 0.86 -2.31
N ILE A 20 1.27 0.41 -3.42
CA ILE A 20 2.72 0.57 -3.63
C ILE A 20 3.07 2.05 -3.57
N LEU A 21 2.38 2.90 -4.34
CA LEU A 21 2.66 4.34 -4.41
C LEU A 21 2.61 5.02 -3.03
N GLN A 22 1.61 4.67 -2.22
CA GLN A 22 1.46 5.18 -0.84
C GLN A 22 2.58 4.70 0.08
N SER A 23 2.92 3.41 -0.03
CA SER A 23 3.96 2.78 0.77
C SER A 23 5.36 3.23 0.37
N THR A 24 5.50 3.68 -0.87
CA THR A 24 6.75 4.19 -1.42
C THR A 24 6.86 5.73 -1.35
N SER A 25 6.00 6.38 -0.57
CA SER A 25 6.02 7.83 -0.47
C SER A 25 7.21 8.30 0.39
N PRO A 26 8.01 9.29 -0.05
CA PRO A 26 9.13 9.83 0.74
C PRO A 26 8.66 10.70 1.93
N ALA A 27 7.35 10.75 2.20
CA ALA A 27 6.80 11.55 3.26
C ALA A 27 7.14 10.96 4.64
N ALA A 28 7.51 11.80 5.60
CA ALA A 28 7.86 11.38 6.95
C ALA A 28 6.71 10.64 7.68
N ASN A 29 5.47 10.90 7.28
CA ASN A 29 4.25 10.27 7.80
C ASN A 29 3.84 8.98 7.04
N VAL A 30 4.71 8.41 6.21
CA VAL A 30 4.43 7.17 5.46
C VAL A 30 3.96 6.02 6.36
N VAL A 31 4.48 5.92 7.59
CA VAL A 31 4.07 4.90 8.57
C VAL A 31 2.61 5.10 9.00
N GLU A 32 2.18 6.34 9.23
CA GLU A 32 0.80 6.66 9.58
C GLU A 32 -0.12 6.40 8.39
N THR A 33 0.31 6.76 7.17
CA THR A 33 -0.42 6.47 5.94
C THR A 33 -0.62 4.97 5.75
N VAL A 34 0.43 4.16 5.87
CA VAL A 34 0.36 2.68 5.77
C VAL A 34 -0.57 2.11 6.85
N ARG A 35 -0.50 2.62 8.08
CA ARG A 35 -1.42 2.21 9.17
C ARG A 35 -2.88 2.56 8.87
N GLY A 36 -3.15 3.73 8.30
CA GLY A 36 -4.50 4.10 7.84
C GLY A 36 -5.00 3.16 6.74
N LEU A 37 -4.10 2.78 5.82
CA LEU A 37 -4.41 1.88 4.70
C LEU A 37 -4.73 0.45 5.14
N LEU A 38 -4.25 0.00 6.30
CA LEU A 38 -4.64 -1.30 6.86
C LEU A 38 -6.14 -1.39 7.20
N ASN A 39 -6.79 -0.25 7.47
CA ASN A 39 -8.23 -0.18 7.73
C ASN A 39 -9.05 0.19 6.48
N HIS A 40 -8.40 0.27 5.32
CA HIS A 40 -9.05 0.68 4.10
C HIS A 40 -9.92 -0.43 3.52
N ARG A 41 -11.12 -0.10 3.02
CA ARG A 41 -12.08 -1.05 2.41
C ARG A 41 -11.48 -1.91 1.28
N SER A 42 -10.51 -1.36 0.55
CA SER A 42 -9.84 -2.02 -0.59
C SER A 42 -8.63 -2.87 -0.16
N PHE A 43 -8.23 -2.81 1.11
CA PHE A 43 -7.16 -3.60 1.70
C PHE A 43 -7.71 -4.83 2.41
N SER A 44 -7.05 -5.98 2.22
CA SER A 44 -7.38 -7.20 2.95
C SER A 44 -6.11 -8.01 3.21
N MET A 45 -5.88 -8.36 4.48
CA MET A 45 -4.78 -9.24 4.89
C MET A 45 -4.91 -10.67 4.34
N SER A 46 -6.11 -11.08 3.91
CA SER A 46 -6.31 -12.40 3.29
C SER A 46 -5.77 -12.47 1.86
N ASN A 47 -5.51 -11.33 1.22
CA ASN A 47 -4.95 -11.28 -0.12
C ASN A 47 -3.42 -11.07 -0.04
N PRO A 48 -2.60 -12.09 -0.35
CA PRO A 48 -1.15 -11.97 -0.26
C PRO A 48 -0.58 -10.91 -1.21
N ASN A 49 -1.24 -10.63 -2.34
CA ASN A 49 -0.83 -9.56 -3.25
C ASN A 49 -0.97 -8.19 -2.56
N ARG A 50 -2.09 -7.94 -1.86
CA ARG A 50 -2.33 -6.69 -1.11
C ARG A 50 -1.29 -6.45 -0.03
N VAL A 51 -0.98 -7.50 0.72
CA VAL A 51 0.03 -7.45 1.79
C VAL A 51 1.41 -7.14 1.19
N ARG A 52 1.76 -7.75 0.06
CA ARG A 52 3.04 -7.50 -0.62
C ARG A 52 3.12 -6.08 -1.20
N SER A 53 2.05 -5.60 -1.82
CA SER A 53 1.96 -4.26 -2.41
C SER A 53 2.05 -3.15 -1.37
N LEU A 54 1.52 -3.36 -0.16
CA LEU A 54 1.58 -2.38 0.93
C LEU A 54 2.83 -2.59 1.82
N ILE A 55 2.85 -3.67 2.59
CA ILE A 55 3.88 -3.94 3.60
C ILE A 55 5.21 -4.30 2.93
N GLY A 56 5.17 -5.12 1.87
CA GLY A 56 6.37 -5.50 1.14
C GLY A 56 7.05 -4.31 0.46
N ALA A 57 6.28 -3.45 -0.20
CA ALA A 57 6.80 -2.22 -0.81
C ALA A 57 7.36 -1.24 0.24
N PHE A 58 6.65 -1.07 1.37
CA PHE A 58 7.12 -0.24 2.47
C PHE A 58 8.47 -0.72 3.03
N ARG A 59 8.64 -2.03 3.26
CA ARG A 59 9.90 -2.61 3.77
C ARG A 59 11.06 -2.43 2.79
N GLN A 60 10.80 -2.52 1.48
CA GLN A 60 11.84 -2.33 0.46
C GLN A 60 12.34 -0.89 0.38
N GLN A 61 11.53 0.08 0.81
CA GLN A 61 11.91 1.49 0.74
C GLN A 61 12.59 2.05 1.99
N GLN A 62 12.55 1.31 3.11
CA GLN A 62 13.25 1.74 4.33
C GLN A 62 14.77 1.50 4.19
N PRO A 63 15.62 2.49 4.52
CA PRO A 63 17.07 2.33 4.47
C PRO A 63 17.51 1.37 5.58
N GLY A 64 17.63 0.09 5.25
CA GLY A 64 17.82 -1.02 6.18
C GLY A 64 17.04 -2.29 5.82
N GLY A 65 16.15 -2.22 4.82
CA GLY A 65 15.57 -3.39 4.18
C GLY A 65 16.65 -4.22 3.51
N VAL A 66 16.99 -5.37 4.11
CA VAL A 66 17.92 -6.34 3.54
C VAL A 66 17.37 -6.74 2.17
N PRO A 67 18.11 -6.53 1.06
CA PRO A 67 17.76 -7.14 -0.21
C PRO A 67 17.90 -8.65 -0.02
N CYS A 68 16.75 -9.33 0.08
CA CYS A 68 16.68 -10.78 0.05
C CYS A 68 17.15 -11.31 -1.30
#